data_AF-A0A377K0D6-F1
#
_entry.id   AF-A0A377K0D6-F1
#
_cell.length_a   1.000
_cell.length_b   1.000
_cell.length_c   1.000
_cell.angle_alpha   90.00
_cell.angle_beta   90.00
_cell.angle_gamma   90.00
#
_symmetry.space_group_name_H-M   'P 1'
#
loop_
_entity.id
_entity.type
_entity.pdbx_description
1 polymer ?
#
loop_
_entity_poly.entity_id
_entity_poly.type
_entity_poly.pdbx_seq_one_letter_code
_entity_poly.pdbx_strand_id
1 'polypeptide(L)'
;MGKNNHPENKYRKWFSTAITYLIAGGLCWYMLWASAISHYTVLQNTVPEWTTYFCTGITTGSLSFIYAFYIRTFNRTLKYLLNAFTGGFCLGFILSLNCYDVCVYLFPDKVISYESEYDVVFPGPSRGKYGHCEAGLWLKVQNTSRWIQLCTNKEFPAQSP
;
A
#
# COMPACT_ATOMS: atom_id res chain seq x y z
N MET A 1 43.88 -11.08 -32.82
CA MET A 1 42.49 -10.72 -33.17
C MET A 1 41.69 -10.52 -31.88
N GLY A 2 41.54 -9.27 -31.44
CA GLY A 2 40.75 -8.92 -30.27
C GLY A 2 39.27 -9.02 -30.61
N LYS A 3 38.53 -9.88 -29.90
CA LYS A 3 37.08 -9.99 -30.06
C LYS A 3 36.42 -8.70 -29.57
N ASN A 4 35.64 -8.10 -30.47
CA ASN A 4 34.83 -6.89 -30.25
C ASN A 4 33.69 -7.17 -29.24
N ASN A 5 34.01 -7.30 -27.95
CA ASN A 5 33.03 -7.49 -26.87
C ASN A 5 32.40 -6.17 -26.38
N HIS A 6 32.75 -5.04 -26.99
CA HIS A 6 32.35 -3.72 -26.52
C HIS A 6 30.86 -3.36 -26.77
N PRO A 7 30.25 -3.61 -27.95
CA PRO A 7 28.86 -3.21 -28.21
C PRO A 7 27.84 -4.09 -27.49
N GLU A 8 28.10 -5.39 -27.36
CA GLU A 8 27.21 -6.36 -26.70
C GLU A 8 27.03 -6.06 -25.20
N ASN A 9 28.13 -5.69 -24.52
CA ASN A 9 28.10 -5.25 -23.12
C ASN A 9 27.31 -3.94 -22.94
N LYS A 10 27.38 -3.03 -23.91
CA LYS A 10 26.59 -1.77 -23.88
C LYS A 10 25.09 -2.10 -23.97
N TYR A 11 24.68 -2.89 -24.96
CA TYR A 11 23.26 -3.24 -25.14
C TYR A 11 22.68 -4.00 -23.94
N ARG A 12 23.45 -4.94 -23.38
CA ARG A 12 23.06 -5.69 -22.18
C ARG A 12 22.88 -4.78 -20.95
N LYS A 13 23.72 -3.75 -20.79
CA LYS A 13 23.55 -2.75 -19.72
C LYS A 13 22.27 -1.95 -19.91
N TRP A 14 22.03 -1.40 -21.10
CA TRP A 14 20.81 -0.65 -21.40
C TRP A 14 19.54 -1.47 -21.19
N PHE A 15 19.56 -2.74 -21.61
CA PHE A 15 18.46 -3.67 -21.37
C PHE A 15 18.21 -3.91 -19.88
N SER A 16 19.27 -4.17 -19.10
CA SER A 16 19.17 -4.32 -17.64
C SER A 16 18.62 -3.05 -16.98
N THR A 17 19.08 -1.87 -17.40
CA THR A 17 18.61 -0.60 -16.85
C THR A 17 17.15 -0.34 -17.21
N ALA A 18 16.73 -0.64 -18.44
CA ALA A 18 15.33 -0.53 -18.87
C ALA A 18 14.42 -1.46 -18.05
N ILE A 19 14.82 -2.70 -17.79
CA ILE A 19 14.08 -3.62 -16.91
C ILE A 19 13.95 -3.03 -15.51
N THR A 20 15.04 -2.51 -14.94
CA THR A 20 14.99 -1.88 -13.61
C THR A 20 14.02 -0.71 -13.58
N TYR A 21 14.00 0.14 -14.60
CA TYR A 21 13.04 1.25 -14.68
C TYR A 21 11.59 0.77 -14.87
N LEU A 22 11.35 -0.29 -15.64
CA LEU A 22 10.01 -0.88 -15.79
C LEU A 22 9.49 -1.44 -14.47
N ILE A 23 10.34 -2.16 -13.72
CA ILE A 23 9.98 -2.69 -12.41
C ILE A 23 9.71 -1.54 -11.44
N ALA A 24 10.60 -0.54 -11.39
CA ALA A 24 10.43 0.63 -10.52
C ALA A 24 9.14 1.41 -10.87
N GLY A 25 8.86 1.62 -12.15
CA GLY A 25 7.63 2.26 -12.62
C GLY A 25 6.38 1.48 -12.24
N GLY A 26 6.41 0.15 -12.39
CA GLY A 26 5.33 -0.74 -11.96
C GLY A 26 5.09 -0.68 -10.44
N LEU A 27 6.16 -0.64 -9.65
CA LEU A 27 6.06 -0.46 -8.19
C LEU A 27 5.46 0.91 -7.84
N CYS A 28 5.91 1.99 -8.48
CA CYS A 28 5.35 3.32 -8.26
C CYS A 28 3.86 3.38 -8.64
N TRP A 29 3.48 2.75 -9.74
CA TRP A 29 2.08 2.64 -10.16
C TRP A 29 1.24 1.88 -9.15
N TYR A 30 1.73 0.71 -8.69
CA TYR A 30 1.07 -0.07 -7.65
C TYR A 30 0.88 0.74 -6.36
N MET A 31 1.92 1.46 -5.92
CA MET A 31 1.83 2.29 -4.71
C MET A 31 0.80 3.40 -4.85
N LEU A 32 0.76 4.10 -6.00
CA LEU A 32 -0.26 5.12 -6.27
C LEU A 32 -1.67 4.53 -6.25
N TRP A 33 -1.87 3.38 -6.87
CA TRP A 33 -3.15 2.68 -6.90
C TRP A 33 -3.58 2.21 -5.51
N ALA A 34 -2.67 1.58 -4.76
CA ALA A 34 -2.94 1.09 -3.42
C ALA A 34 -3.20 2.23 -2.41
N SER A 35 -2.46 3.34 -2.51
CA SER A 35 -2.72 4.52 -1.67
C SER A 35 -4.05 5.20 -2.00
N ALA A 36 -4.48 5.20 -3.27
CA ALA A 36 -5.80 5.69 -3.64
C ALA A 36 -6.90 4.84 -2.98
N ILE A 37 -6.73 3.51 -2.94
CA ILE A 37 -7.66 2.59 -2.25
C ILE A 37 -7.64 2.82 -0.74
N SER A 38 -6.46 2.97 -0.14
CA SER A 38 -6.29 3.25 1.30
C SER A 38 -7.06 4.49 1.76
N HIS A 39 -7.28 5.48 0.89
CA HIS A 39 -8.10 6.65 1.20
C HIS A 39 -9.60 6.33 1.34
N TYR A 40 -10.07 5.24 0.74
CA TYR A 40 -11.46 4.80 0.77
C TYR A 40 -11.70 3.62 1.72
N THR A 41 -10.65 2.97 2.20
CA THR A 41 -10.73 1.88 3.18
C THR A 41 -10.40 2.40 4.57
N VAL A 42 -11.15 1.91 5.56
CA VAL A 42 -10.91 2.24 6.96
C VAL A 42 -10.66 0.94 7.70
N LEU A 43 -9.41 0.69 8.04
CA LEU A 43 -9.04 -0.45 8.86
C LEU A 43 -9.33 -0.21 10.33
N GLN A 44 -9.75 -1.26 11.03
CA GLN A 44 -9.79 -1.25 12.48
C GLN A 44 -8.38 -1.12 13.04
N ASN A 45 -8.22 -0.26 14.05
CA ASN A 45 -6.94 -0.01 14.74
C ASN A 45 -6.36 -1.28 15.43
N THR A 46 -7.13 -2.36 15.49
CA THR A 46 -6.75 -3.66 16.03
C THR A 46 -5.84 -4.46 15.09
N VAL A 47 -5.76 -4.10 13.80
CA VAL A 47 -4.89 -4.78 12.84
C VAL A 47 -3.44 -4.33 13.07
N PRO A 48 -2.50 -5.24 13.40
CA PRO A 48 -1.11 -4.88 13.67
C PRO A 48 -0.34 -4.62 12.36
N GLU A 49 -0.68 -3.52 11.68
CA GLU A 49 -0.13 -3.16 10.37
C GLU A 49 1.40 -3.04 10.40
N TRP A 50 1.91 -2.22 11.32
CA TRP A 50 3.35 -1.98 11.46
C TRP A 50 4.13 -3.26 11.72
N THR A 51 3.60 -4.14 12.59
CA THR A 51 4.25 -5.41 12.89
C THR A 51 4.37 -6.28 11.64
N THR A 52 3.31 -6.37 10.85
CA THR A 52 3.33 -7.14 9.60
C THR A 52 4.29 -6.53 8.58
N TYR A 53 4.34 -5.21 8.44
CA TYR A 53 5.27 -4.55 7.52
C TYR A 53 6.73 -4.78 7.91
N PHE A 54 7.04 -4.68 9.21
CA PHE A 54 8.39 -5.00 9.70
C PHE A 54 8.73 -6.48 9.54
N CYS A 55 7.82 -7.39 9.87
CA CYS A 55 8.03 -8.82 9.71
C CYS A 55 8.31 -9.20 8.25
N THR A 56 7.48 -8.72 7.32
CA THR A 56 7.67 -8.98 5.89
C THR A 56 9.00 -8.43 5.40
N GLY A 57 9.35 -7.18 5.74
CA GLY A 57 10.67 -6.61 5.43
C GLY A 57 11.84 -7.41 6.01
N ILE A 58 11.75 -7.88 7.26
CA ILE A 58 12.79 -8.71 7.87
C ILE A 58 12.94 -10.04 7.13
N THR A 59 11.83 -10.70 6.76
CA THR A 59 11.89 -11.97 6.04
C THR A 59 12.54 -11.84 4.66
N THR A 60 12.17 -10.83 3.87
CA THR A 60 12.75 -10.60 2.53
C THR A 60 14.20 -10.11 2.61
N GLY A 61 14.53 -9.27 3.59
CA GLY A 61 15.90 -8.84 3.88
C GLY A 61 16.80 -10.01 4.24
N SER A 62 16.32 -10.90 5.11
CA SER A 62 17.05 -12.11 5.53
C SER A 62 17.27 -13.08 4.37
N LEU A 63 16.24 -13.30 3.54
CA LEU A 63 16.36 -14.12 2.35
C LEU A 63 17.40 -13.55 1.37
N SER A 64 17.41 -12.24 1.17
CA SER A 64 18.39 -11.54 0.33
C SER A 64 19.81 -11.64 0.87
N PHE A 65 19.96 -11.55 2.20
CA PHE A 65 21.23 -11.74 2.90
C PHE A 65 21.75 -13.17 2.71
N ILE A 66 20.92 -14.18 2.97
CA ILE A 66 21.27 -15.60 2.83
C ILE A 66 21.64 -15.92 1.38
N TYR A 67 20.87 -15.41 0.42
CA TYR A 67 21.14 -15.58 -1.00
C TYR A 67 22.48 -14.95 -1.40
N ALA A 68 22.75 -13.72 -0.96
CA ALA A 68 24.02 -13.03 -1.20
C ALA A 68 25.21 -13.74 -0.55
N PHE A 69 24.99 -14.36 0.62
CA PHE A 69 25.96 -15.17 1.32
C PHE A 69 26.25 -16.50 0.59
N TYR A 70 25.22 -17.20 0.12
CA TYR A 70 25.33 -18.49 -0.55
C TYR A 70 26.02 -18.39 -1.93
N ILE A 71 25.62 -17.42 -2.76
CA ILE A 71 26.17 -17.26 -4.12
C ILE A 71 27.62 -16.76 -4.11
N ARG A 72 28.01 -15.97 -3.10
CA ARG A 72 29.38 -15.47 -2.98
C ARG A 72 30.04 -16.07 -1.77
N THR A 73 30.50 -17.30 -1.96
CA THR A 73 31.35 -18.02 -1.02
C THR A 73 32.58 -17.16 -0.67
N PHE A 74 32.56 -16.60 0.54
CA PHE A 74 33.74 -16.32 1.37
C PHE A 74 34.59 -15.05 1.17
N ASN A 75 34.33 -14.15 0.21
CA ASN A 75 35.28 -13.02 -0.03
C ASN A 75 34.66 -11.61 -0.13
N ARG A 76 33.70 -11.25 0.73
CA ARG A 76 33.18 -9.87 0.77
C ARG A 76 33.08 -9.25 2.16
N THR A 77 33.34 -7.95 2.19
CA THR A 77 33.16 -7.04 3.32
C THR A 77 31.74 -7.12 3.85
N LEU A 78 31.57 -7.15 5.18
CA LEU A 78 30.29 -7.09 5.89
C LEU A 78 29.33 -6.03 5.30
N LYS A 79 29.89 -4.91 4.83
CA LYS A 79 29.17 -3.82 4.14
C LYS A 79 28.33 -4.30 2.96
N TYR A 80 28.78 -5.25 2.16
CA TYR A 80 27.99 -5.74 1.02
C TYR A 80 26.80 -6.59 1.46
N LEU A 81 26.99 -7.44 2.46
CA LEU A 81 25.92 -8.27 2.99
C LEU A 81 24.86 -7.41 3.67
N LEU A 82 25.27 -6.37 4.42
CA LEU A 82 24.37 -5.37 4.96
C LEU A 82 23.61 -4.62 3.86
N ASN A 83 24.28 -4.20 2.78
CA ASN A 83 23.59 -3.57 1.65
C ASN A 83 22.57 -4.50 0.98
N ALA A 84 22.86 -5.80 0.87
CA ALA A 84 21.91 -6.79 0.33
C ALA A 84 20.70 -6.98 1.25
N PHE A 85 20.94 -7.04 2.57
CA PHE A 85 19.87 -7.07 3.57
C PHE A 85 19.01 -5.82 3.50
N THR A 86 19.61 -4.63 3.56
CA THR A 86 18.89 -3.35 3.51
C THR A 86 18.09 -3.22 2.22
N GLY A 87 18.66 -3.62 1.07
CA GLY A 87 17.93 -3.64 -0.19
C GLY A 87 16.70 -4.56 -0.15
N GLY A 88 16.87 -5.80 0.31
CA GLY A 88 15.76 -6.75 0.44
C GLY A 88 14.72 -6.35 1.47
N PHE A 89 15.15 -5.72 2.56
CA PHE A 89 14.30 -5.17 3.61
C PHE A 89 13.44 -4.04 3.06
N CYS A 90 14.05 -3.05 2.41
CA CYS A 90 13.32 -1.92 1.84
C CYS A 90 12.31 -2.39 0.78
N LEU A 91 12.68 -3.34 -0.08
CA LEU A 91 11.77 -3.89 -1.09
C LEU A 91 10.57 -4.60 -0.45
N GLY A 92 10.79 -5.49 0.52
CA GLY A 92 9.69 -6.19 1.20
C GLY A 92 8.81 -5.25 2.02
N PHE A 93 9.41 -4.29 2.71
CA PHE A 93 8.68 -3.27 3.46
C PHE A 93 7.78 -2.43 2.55
N ILE A 94 8.33 -1.86 1.47
CA ILE A 94 7.54 -1.05 0.53
C ILE A 94 6.41 -1.85 -0.11
N LEU A 95 6.67 -3.09 -0.51
CA LEU A 95 5.66 -3.98 -1.10
C LEU A 95 4.54 -4.35 -0.12
N SER A 96 4.86 -4.42 1.17
CA SER A 96 3.89 -4.74 2.22
C SER A 96 2.96 -3.58 2.56
N LEU A 97 3.35 -2.33 2.23
CA LEU A 97 2.51 -1.16 2.52
C LEU A 97 1.18 -1.24 1.79
N ASN A 98 0.09 -0.88 2.48
CA ASN A 98 -1.29 -0.93 1.97
C ASN A 98 -1.78 -2.34 1.60
N CYS A 99 -1.08 -3.43 1.98
CA CYS A 99 -1.50 -4.78 1.61
C CYS A 99 -2.89 -5.12 2.19
N TYR A 100 -3.19 -4.63 3.39
CA TYR A 100 -4.48 -4.86 4.03
C TYR A 100 -5.62 -4.09 3.36
N ASP A 101 -5.39 -2.83 2.98
CA ASP A 101 -6.36 -2.02 2.22
C ASP A 101 -6.74 -2.71 0.91
N VAL A 102 -5.73 -3.20 0.18
CA VAL A 102 -5.92 -3.95 -1.07
C VAL A 102 -6.66 -5.25 -0.83
N CYS A 103 -6.34 -5.99 0.24
CA CYS A 103 -7.05 -7.22 0.60
C CYS A 103 -8.54 -6.97 0.90
N VAL A 104 -8.87 -5.93 1.67
CA VAL A 104 -10.26 -5.57 1.98
C VAL A 104 -11.00 -5.15 0.71
N TYR A 105 -10.34 -4.39 -0.17
CA TYR A 105 -10.93 -3.97 -1.44
C TYR A 105 -11.20 -5.14 -2.40
N LEU A 106 -10.29 -6.11 -2.51
CA LEU A 106 -10.42 -7.26 -3.41
C LEU A 106 -11.35 -8.35 -2.88
N PHE A 107 -11.52 -8.47 -1.56
CA PHE A 107 -12.33 -9.50 -0.91
C PHE A 107 -13.43 -8.87 -0.04
N PRO A 108 -14.48 -8.28 -0.66
CA PRO A 108 -15.57 -7.60 0.06
C PRO A 108 -16.57 -8.57 0.72
N ASP A 109 -16.36 -9.88 0.61
CA ASP A 109 -17.33 -10.92 1.00
C ASP A 109 -17.67 -10.95 2.49
N LYS A 110 -17.00 -10.13 3.31
CA LYS A 110 -17.30 -9.96 4.73
C LYS A 110 -17.64 -8.50 5.05
N VAL A 111 -18.91 -8.15 4.87
CA VAL A 111 -19.48 -6.91 5.42
C VAL A 111 -19.48 -7.02 6.94
N ILE A 112 -18.60 -6.27 7.61
CA ILE A 112 -18.60 -6.17 9.06
C ILE A 112 -19.62 -5.09 9.44
N SER A 113 -20.73 -5.51 10.05
CA SER A 113 -21.71 -4.58 10.63
C SER A 113 -21.24 -4.20 12.03
N TYR A 114 -21.17 -2.91 12.31
CA TYR A 114 -20.85 -2.38 13.64
C TYR A 114 -21.77 -1.21 13.96
N GLU A 115 -22.05 -1.04 15.25
CA GLU A 115 -22.81 0.09 15.75
C GLU A 115 -21.90 1.32 15.85
N SER A 116 -22.32 2.45 15.29
CA SER A 116 -21.56 3.70 15.28
C SER A 116 -22.45 4.89 15.55
N GLU A 117 -21.96 5.86 16.32
CA GLU A 117 -22.58 7.18 16.45
C GLU A 117 -22.66 7.84 15.07
N TYR A 118 -23.84 8.37 14.73
CA TYR A 118 -24.06 9.09 13.49
C TYR A 118 -24.83 10.39 13.72
N ASP A 119 -24.48 11.43 12.97
CA ASP A 119 -25.17 12.71 12.97
C ASP A 119 -25.66 13.04 11.56
N VAL A 120 -26.92 13.49 11.45
CA VAL A 120 -27.51 13.91 10.18
C VAL A 120 -27.63 15.44 10.14
N VAL A 121 -27.04 16.08 9.13
CA VAL A 121 -27.01 17.54 8.99
C VAL A 121 -27.71 17.96 7.70
N PHE A 122 -28.61 18.94 7.81
CA PHE A 122 -29.31 19.57 6.69
C PHE A 122 -29.03 21.08 6.65
N PRO A 123 -28.75 21.68 5.47
CA PRO A 123 -28.54 21.02 4.17
C PRO A 123 -27.24 20.21 4.14
N GLY A 124 -27.15 19.22 3.24
CA GLY A 124 -25.94 18.43 3.07
C GLY A 124 -24.73 19.22 2.58
N PRO A 125 -23.50 18.69 2.73
CA PRO A 125 -22.27 19.35 2.32
C PRO A 125 -22.22 19.60 0.80
N SER A 126 -21.63 20.73 0.41
CA SER A 126 -21.40 21.04 -1.00
C SER A 126 -20.41 20.05 -1.63
N ARG A 127 -20.82 19.33 -2.70
CA ARG A 127 -19.94 18.44 -3.48
C ARG A 127 -19.47 19.13 -4.77
N GLY A 128 -18.83 20.28 -4.61
CA GLY A 128 -18.28 21.04 -5.73
C GLY A 128 -19.34 21.75 -6.56
N LYS A 129 -19.02 22.04 -7.83
CA LYS A 129 -19.79 22.99 -8.66
C LYS A 129 -21.16 22.49 -9.12
N TYR A 130 -21.39 21.18 -9.13
CA TYR A 130 -22.61 20.55 -9.67
C TYR A 130 -23.25 19.52 -8.72
N GLY A 131 -22.65 19.24 -7.57
CA GLY A 131 -23.14 18.24 -6.62
C GLY A 131 -23.91 18.88 -5.48
N HIS A 132 -25.24 18.85 -5.54
CA HIS A 132 -26.09 19.19 -4.40
C HIS A 132 -26.36 17.94 -3.57
N CYS A 133 -25.83 17.95 -2.36
CA CYS A 133 -26.09 16.91 -1.36
C CYS A 133 -27.31 17.35 -0.55
N GLU A 134 -28.37 16.54 -0.51
CA GLU A 134 -29.58 16.91 0.22
C GLU A 134 -29.36 16.88 1.74
N ALA A 135 -28.65 15.85 2.21
CA ALA A 135 -28.31 15.64 3.61
C ALA A 135 -26.88 15.12 3.77
N GLY A 136 -26.18 15.58 4.80
CA GLY A 136 -24.87 15.06 5.19
C GLY A 136 -25.03 14.04 6.31
N LEU A 137 -24.49 12.85 6.11
CA LEU A 137 -24.39 11.82 7.16
C LEU A 137 -22.96 11.80 7.69
N TRP A 138 -22.78 12.19 8.94
CA TRP A 138 -21.52 12.05 9.65
C TRP A 138 -21.50 10.71 10.37
N LEU A 139 -20.51 9.88 10.08
CA LEU A 139 -20.28 8.60 10.76
C LEU A 139 -19.00 8.68 11.58
N LYS A 140 -19.09 8.34 12.85
CA LYS A 140 -17.91 8.22 13.70
C LYS A 140 -17.22 6.89 13.42
N VAL A 141 -15.94 6.97 13.04
CA VAL A 141 -15.15 5.78 12.76
C VAL A 141 -14.83 5.07 14.08
N GLN A 142 -15.21 3.80 14.17
CA GLN A 142 -15.04 3.00 15.38
C GLN A 142 -13.57 3.02 15.85
N ASN A 143 -13.38 3.22 17.16
CA ASN A 143 -12.07 3.23 17.80
C ASN A 143 -11.08 4.31 17.31
N THR A 144 -11.59 5.35 16.64
CA THR A 144 -10.85 6.57 16.32
C THR A 144 -11.67 7.81 16.65
N SER A 145 -11.02 8.96 16.79
CA SER A 145 -11.70 10.26 16.93
C SER A 145 -12.09 10.89 15.58
N ARG A 146 -12.00 10.12 14.49
CA ARG A 146 -12.26 10.60 13.13
C ARG A 146 -13.73 10.46 12.76
N TRP A 147 -14.24 11.47 12.08
CA TRP A 147 -15.59 11.51 11.53
C TRP A 147 -15.50 11.52 10.00
N ILE A 148 -16.33 10.70 9.35
CA ILE A 148 -16.43 10.64 7.88
C ILE A 148 -17.76 11.24 7.47
N GLN A 149 -17.72 12.17 6.51
CA GLN A 149 -18.92 12.79 5.96
C GLN A 149 -19.33 12.13 4.65
N LEU A 150 -20.49 11.48 4.66
CA LEU A 150 -21.15 10.88 3.51
C LEU A 150 -22.31 11.77 3.04
N CYS A 151 -22.70 11.62 1.77
CA CYS A 151 -23.90 12.25 1.25
C CYS A 151 -25.04 11.27 1.23
N THR A 152 -26.21 11.76 1.61
CA THR A 152 -27.43 10.97 1.59
C THR A 152 -28.64 11.79 1.14
N ASN A 153 -29.71 11.07 0.79
CA ASN A 153 -31.00 11.63 0.42
C ASN A 153 -31.87 11.85 1.66
N LYS A 154 -32.90 12.70 1.55
CA LYS A 154 -33.84 13.00 2.65
C LYS A 154 -34.63 11.78 3.16
N GLU A 155 -34.70 10.71 2.39
CA GLU A 155 -35.46 9.48 2.69
C GLU A 155 -34.69 8.46 3.52
N PHE A 156 -33.55 8.82 4.11
CA PHE A 156 -32.91 7.92 5.07
C PHE A 156 -33.92 7.53 6.14
N PRO A 157 -34.18 6.23 6.36
CA PRO A 157 -35.14 5.81 7.36
C PRO A 157 -34.52 6.14 8.72
N ALA A 158 -34.88 7.30 9.25
CA ALA A 158 -35.11 7.45 10.66
C ALA A 158 -36.30 6.55 11.02
N GLN A 159 -36.07 5.24 11.09
CA GLN A 159 -36.93 4.34 11.86
C GLN A 159 -36.22 4.06 13.17
N SER A 160 -36.54 4.96 14.11
CA SER A 160 -36.67 4.79 15.57
C SER A 160 -37.31 3.44 15.96
N PRO A 161 -37.05 2.87 17.16
CA PRO A 161 -37.25 3.53 18.46
C PRO A 161 -35.98 3.81 19.26
#